data_AF-A0A2K5JQ20-F1
#
_entry.id   AF-A0A2K5JQ20-F1
#
_cell.length_a   1.000
_cell.length_b   1.000
_cell.length_c   1.000
_cell.angle_alpha   90.00
_cell.angle_beta   90.00
_cell.angle_gamma   90.00
#
_symmetry.space_group_name_H-M   'P 1'
#
loop_
_entity.id
_entity.type
_entity.pdbx_description
1 polymer ?
#
loop_
_entity_poly.entity_id
_entity_poly.type
_entity_poly.pdbx_seq_one_letter_code
_entity_poly.pdbx_strand_id
1 'polypeptide(L)' 'MAKHLKFIASAVMVQEGNVEGAYRTLNRILTMDGLLEDTKRPRYNEKPCRQRQRESYERCRQIYNIEMNRADLWQGC' A
#
# COMPACT_ATOMS: atom_id res chain seq x y z
N MET A 1 4.13 -28.83 -8.05
CA MET A 1 5.19 -27.99 -8.64
C MET A 1 4.75 -26.54 -8.61
N ALA A 2 5.68 -25.59 -8.39
CA ALA A 2 5.35 -24.16 -8.43
C ALA A 2 5.03 -23.75 -9.88
N LYS A 3 3.90 -23.05 -10.09
CA LYS A 3 3.46 -22.60 -11.42
C LYS A 3 4.21 -21.35 -11.91
N HIS A 4 4.95 -20.68 -11.02
CA HIS A 4 5.66 -19.43 -11.29
C HIS A 4 7.15 -19.54 -10.97
N LEU A 5 7.94 -18.72 -11.66
CA LEU A 5 9.38 -18.56 -11.40
C LEU A 5 9.60 -17.99 -9.99
N LYS A 6 10.56 -18.55 -9.26
CA LYS A 6 10.90 -18.13 -7.90
C LYS A 6 11.85 -16.94 -7.94
N PHE A 7 11.83 -16.11 -6.89
CA PHE A 7 12.75 -14.97 -6.69
C PHE A 7 12.61 -13.82 -7.70
N ILE A 8 11.50 -13.75 -8.44
CA ILE A 8 11.20 -12.62 -9.34
C ILE A 8 10.26 -11.63 -8.67
N ALA A 9 9.15 -12.09 -8.08
CA ALA A 9 8.16 -11.22 -7.47
C ALA A 9 8.64 -10.70 -6.10
N SER A 10 8.56 -9.38 -5.91
CA SER A 10 8.87 -8.66 -4.65
C SER A 10 10.23 -9.02 -4.03
N ALA A 11 11.22 -9.38 -4.86
CA ALA A 11 12.58 -9.67 -4.43
C ALA A 11 13.44 -8.39 -4.45
N VAL A 12 14.29 -8.20 -3.43
CA VAL A 12 15.19 -7.04 -3.31
C VAL A 12 16.61 -7.54 -3.07
N MET A 13 17.57 -7.01 -3.83
CA MET A 13 19.00 -7.30 -3.63
C MET A 13 19.56 -6.42 -2.51
N VAL A 14 20.42 -6.99 -1.67
CA VAL A 14 21.08 -6.25 -0.59
C VAL A 14 22.38 -5.65 -1.12
N GLN A 15 22.48 -4.32 -1.08
CA GLN A 15 23.70 -3.60 -1.43
C GLN A 15 24.62 -3.48 -0.20
N GLU A 16 25.91 -3.75 -0.38
CA GLU A 16 26.97 -3.51 0.63
C GLU A 16 26.71 -4.13 2.02
N GLY A 17 25.92 -5.21 2.07
CA GLY A 17 25.53 -5.84 3.34
C GLY A 17 24.53 -5.04 4.18
N ASN A 18 23.97 -3.94 3.67
CA ASN A 18 22.97 -3.13 4.36
C ASN A 18 21.58 -3.78 4.30
N VAL A 19 21.38 -4.80 5.15
CA VAL A 19 20.11 -5.55 5.24
C VAL A 19 18.96 -4.66 5.69
N GLU A 20 19.18 -3.73 6.62
CA GLU A 20 18.13 -2.84 7.11
C GLU A 20 17.59 -1.92 6.00
N GLY A 21 18.47 -1.35 5.18
CA GLY A 21 18.10 -0.52 4.04
C GLY A 21 17.29 -1.30 3.00
N ALA A 22 17.71 -2.53 2.70
CA ALA A 22 16.98 -3.42 1.81
C ALA A 22 15.60 -3.79 2.37
N TYR A 23 15.50 -4.08 3.67
CA TYR A 23 14.24 -4.42 4.32
C TYR A 23 13.25 -3.25 4.34
N ARG A 24 13.72 -2.01 4.60
CA ARG A 24 12.89 -0.80 4.50
C ARG A 24 12.36 -0.60 3.08
N THR A 25 13.21 -0.84 2.09
CA THR A 25 12.84 -0.75 0.68
C THR A 25 11.80 -1.80 0.32
N LEU A 26 11.99 -3.05 0.74
CA LEU A 26 11.01 -4.12 0.56
C LEU A 26 9.67 -3.75 1.21
N ASN A 27 9.69 -3.28 2.46
CA ASN A 27 8.46 -2.90 3.16
C ASN A 27 7.72 -1.75 2.45
N ARG A 28 8.45 -0.78 1.89
CA ARG A 28 7.87 0.30 1.08
C ARG A 28 7.20 -0.23 -0.19
N ILE A 29 7.86 -1.13 -0.93
CA ILE A 29 7.30 -1.76 -2.13
C ILE A 29 5.99 -2.47 -1.77
N LEU A 30 6.00 -3.33 -0.75
CA LEU A 30 4.82 -4.07 -0.30
C LEU A 30 3.68 -3.17 0.22
N THR A 31 4.02 -2.01 0.79
CA THR A 31 3.03 -1.03 1.24
C THR A 31 2.40 -0.29 0.06
N MET A 32 3.20 0.10 -0.94
CA MET A 32 2.72 0.79 -2.14
C MET A 32 1.82 -0.11 -2.99
N ASP A 33 2.15 -1.39 -3.09
CA ASP A 33 1.34 -2.38 -3.79
C ASP A 33 0.04 -2.74 -3.03
N GLY A 34 -0.13 -2.28 -1.79
CA GLY A 34 -1.29 -2.57 -0.95
C GLY A 34 -1.30 -3.98 -0.33
N LEU A 35 -0.29 -4.80 -0.62
CA LEU A 35 -0.24 -6.21 -0.23
C LEU A 35 -0.31 -6.41 1.30
N LEU A 36 0.25 -5.48 2.07
CA LEU A 36 0.17 -5.53 3.53
C LEU A 36 -1.27 -5.42 4.04
N GLU A 37 -2.07 -4.52 3.47
CA GLU A 37 -3.47 -4.36 3.86
C GLU A 37 -4.31 -5.53 3.35
N ASP A 38 -4.05 -6.00 2.13
CA ASP A 38 -4.69 -7.18 1.56
C ASP A 38 -4.34 -8.48 2.28
N THR A 39 -3.22 -8.53 3.01
CA THR A 39 -2.88 -9.67 3.87
C THR A 39 -3.58 -9.56 5.23
N LYS A 40 -3.71 -8.35 5.78
CA LYS A 40 -4.37 -8.13 7.09
C LYS A 40 -5.89 -8.29 7.03
N ARG A 41 -6.52 -7.77 5.99
CA ARG A 41 -7.98 -7.74 5.82
C ARG A 41 -8.64 -9.14 5.84
N PRO A 42 -8.17 -10.15 5.08
CA PRO A 42 -8.78 -11.49 5.07
C PRO A 42 -8.46 -12.31 6.32
N ARG A 43 -7.67 -11.80 7.28
CA ARG A 43 -7.46 -12.48 8.57
C ARG A 43 -8.77 -12.74 9.29
N TYR A 44 -9.77 -11.88 9.10
CA TYR A 44 -11.14 -12.08 9.58
C TYR A 44 -12.11 -11.78 8.44
N ASN A 45 -13.16 -12.59 8.31
CA ASN A 45 -14.15 -12.39 7.25
C ASN A 45 -14.87 -11.05 7.43
N GLU A 46 -14.70 -10.14 6.48
CA GLU A 46 -15.40 -8.87 6.42
C GLU A 46 -16.71 -9.06 5.64
N LYS A 47 -17.85 -8.68 6.26
CA LYS A 47 -19.14 -8.76 5.56
C LYS A 47 -19.15 -7.82 4.34
N PRO A 48 -19.78 -8.21 3.20
CA PRO A 48 -19.79 -7.39 1.99
C PRO A 48 -20.37 -5.97 2.18
N CYS A 49 -21.28 -5.77 3.12
CA CYS A 49 -21.79 -4.44 3.46
C CYS A 49 -20.74 -3.56 4.16
N ARG A 50 -19.89 -4.14 5.01
CA ARG A 50 -18.81 -3.44 5.71
C ARG A 50 -17.69 -3.07 4.76
N GLN A 51 -17.32 -4.00 3.87
CA GLN A 51 -16.33 -3.73 2.82
C GLN A 51 -16.77 -2.55 1.94
N ARG A 52 -18.01 -2.56 1.43
CA ARG A 52 -18.55 -1.47 0.60
C ARG A 52 -18.54 -0.11 1.32
N GLN A 53 -18.91 -0.08 2.60
CA GLN A 53 -18.85 1.14 3.41
C GLN A 53 -17.42 1.66 3.55
N ARG A 54 -16.46 0.77 3.83
CA ARG A 54 -15.04 1.13 3.94
C ARG A 54 -14.50 1.69 2.64
N GLU A 55 -14.71 1.00 1.52
CA GLU A 55 -14.22 1.45 0.22
C GLU A 55 -14.77 2.82 -0.17
N SER A 56 -16.06 3.07 0.09
CA SER A 56 -16.66 4.39 -0.13
C SER A 56 -15.98 5.46 0.73
N TYR A 57 -15.74 5.18 2.00
CA TYR A 57 -15.06 6.10 2.91
C TYR A 57 -13.62 6.38 2.48
N GLU A 58 -12.85 5.35 2.14
CA GLU A 58 -11.44 5.47 1.69
C GLU A 58 -11.35 6.32 0.41
N ARG A 59 -12.23 6.10 -0.56
CA ARG A 59 -12.28 6.90 -1.80
C ARG A 59 -12.63 8.36 -1.53
N CYS A 60 -13.68 8.63 -0.75
CA CYS A 60 -14.07 10.01 -0.43
C CYS A 60 -12.98 10.75 0.34
N ARG A 61 -12.33 10.09 1.30
CA ARG A 61 -11.19 10.66 2.04
C ARG A 61 -10.00 10.96 1.13
N GLN A 62 -9.70 10.09 0.18
CA GLN A 62 -8.62 10.31 -0.78
C GLN A 62 -8.90 11.55 -1.65
N ILE A 63 -10.12 11.68 -2.18
CA ILE A 63 -10.54 12.85 -2.97
C ILE A 63 -10.39 14.12 -2.13
N TYR A 64 -10.93 14.11 -0.90
CA TYR A 64 -10.83 15.26 0.01
C TYR A 64 -9.38 15.68 0.26
N ASN A 65 -8.49 14.74 0.59
CA ASN A 65 -7.09 15.05 0.86
C ASN A 65 -6.38 15.62 -0.37
N ILE A 66 -6.69 15.12 -1.57
CA ILE A 66 -6.10 15.63 -2.82
C ILE A 66 -6.57 17.06 -3.08
N GLU A 67 -7.87 17.34 -2.95
CA GLU A 67 -8.41 18.68 -3.19
C GLU A 67 -7.95 19.70 -2.13
N MET A 68 -7.85 19.28 -0.85
CA MET A 68 -7.33 20.16 0.20
C MET A 68 -5.87 20.55 -0.05
N ASN A 69 -5.03 19.58 -0.42
CA ASN A 69 -3.63 19.85 -0.80
C ASN A 69 -3.52 20.77 -2.03
N ARG A 70 -4.49 20.72 -2.95
CA ARG A 70 -4.54 21.67 -4.08
C ARG A 70 -4.90 23.08 -3.61
N ALA A 71 -5.87 23.22 -2.72
CA ALA A 71 -6.29 24.52 -2.20
C ALA A 71 -5.17 25.22 -1.41
N ASP A 72 -4.44 24.49 -0.58
CA ASP A 72 -3.33 25.04 0.22
C ASP A 72 -2.17 25.56 -0.67
N LEU A 73 -1.95 24.96 -1.85
CA LEU A 73 -0.94 25.39 -2.80
C LEU A 73 -1.21 26.82 -3.34
N TRP A 74 -2.47 27.26 -3.35
CA TRP A 74 -2.88 28.59 -3.81
C TRP A 74 -2.97 29.64 -2.69
N GLN A 75 -2.80 29.25 -1.41
CA GLN A 75 -2.85 30.18 -0.27
C GLN A 75 -1.56 30.98 -0.05
N GLY A 76 -0.52 30.73 -0.86
CA GLY A 76 0.77 31.43 -0.82
C GLY A 76 0.91 32.60 -1.80
N CYS A 77 -0.16 32.98 -2.50
CA CYS A 77 -0.24 34.22 -3.29
C CYS A 77 -1.03 35.30 -2.55
#